data_AF-A0A533YKU3-F1
#
_entry.id   AF-A0A533YKU3-F1
#
_cell.length_a   1.000
_cell.length_b   1.000
_cell.length_c   1.000
_cell.angle_alpha   90.00
_cell.angle_beta   90.00
_cell.angle_gamma   90.00
#
_symmetry.space_group_name_H-M   'P 1'
#
loop_
_entity.id
_entity.type
_entity.pdbx_description
1 polymer ?
#
loop_
_entity_poly.entity_id
_entity_poly.type
_entity_poly.pdbx_seq_one_letter_code
_entity_poly.pdbx_strand_id
1 'polypeptide(L)'
;MTISSRLGSGDLGEMEAMELEQMLAAYSRVSSANKAKFARLKVVLQQFHTKGIDCLLLKGADLILRLYGVLGLRGMVDVDLLVHEEDLPAIDGLLRSLGYRTQIDGNPAYQDPESILTLDLITEVWYVDDQEVIWQRADQRDFEGIPVKGMGVNDLLVYLTAYNVAHRAYLLPSFARDIAFLVEKEHLDWAFILEEACRRHLKIPLHHGLSYVIRHTSTSIPLHVLEELAPTNRTERFCSFLLNKLVTEQPIAELGHLLLFLTQPARRKGRWLKNSLFPSKAFMTNRYGEEWARAPLATRLGRPFSLASQSLRLSSRLAVALLTRRNQ
;
A
#
# COMPACT_ATOMS: atom_id res chain seq x y z
N MET A 1 -47.91 31.53 -1.41
CA MET A 1 -47.21 31.32 -2.70
C MET A 1 -46.25 30.18 -2.46
N THR A 2 -46.70 28.98 -2.80
CA THR A 2 -46.11 27.70 -2.35
C THR A 2 -45.29 27.15 -3.51
N ILE A 3 -43.97 27.14 -3.39
CA ILE A 3 -43.10 26.38 -4.29
C ILE A 3 -43.06 24.95 -3.73
N SER A 4 -43.99 24.13 -4.20
CA SER A 4 -43.98 22.68 -3.98
C SER A 4 -43.25 22.05 -5.15
N SER A 5 -42.02 21.58 -4.91
CA SER A 5 -41.20 20.84 -5.84
C SER A 5 -41.80 19.44 -6.05
N ARG A 6 -42.51 19.26 -7.16
CA ARG A 6 -42.81 17.94 -7.71
C ARG A 6 -41.61 17.49 -8.52
N LEU A 7 -40.74 16.66 -7.96
CA LEU A 7 -39.91 15.77 -8.77
C LEU A 7 -40.80 14.59 -9.17
N GLY A 8 -41.03 14.43 -10.47
CA GLY A 8 -41.89 13.37 -11.00
C GLY A 8 -41.14 12.02 -11.01
N SER A 9 -41.89 10.92 -11.06
CA SER A 9 -41.33 9.56 -11.21
C SER A 9 -40.47 9.38 -12.48
N GLY A 10 -40.64 10.25 -13.48
CA GLY A 10 -39.78 10.31 -14.67
C GLY A 10 -38.39 10.89 -14.39
N ASP A 11 -38.31 11.94 -13.56
CA ASP A 11 -37.02 12.57 -13.19
C ASP A 11 -36.15 11.62 -12.36
N LEU A 12 -36.79 10.79 -11.52
CA LEU A 12 -36.10 9.76 -10.74
C LEU A 12 -35.52 8.65 -11.65
N GLY A 13 -36.26 8.21 -12.66
CA GLY A 13 -35.79 7.21 -13.62
C GLY A 13 -34.67 7.73 -14.54
N GLU A 14 -34.74 8.99 -14.96
CA GLU A 14 -33.66 9.62 -15.74
C GLU A 14 -32.40 9.84 -14.89
N MET A 15 -32.55 10.21 -13.61
CA MET A 15 -31.43 10.35 -12.67
C MET A 15 -30.75 9.00 -12.40
N GLU A 16 -31.52 7.93 -12.18
CA GLU A 16 -31.01 6.56 -12.01
C GLU A 16 -30.29 6.05 -13.27
N ALA A 17 -30.82 6.34 -14.46
CA ALA A 17 -30.17 5.98 -15.72
C ALA A 17 -28.84 6.72 -15.92
N MET A 18 -28.80 8.03 -15.63
CA MET A 18 -27.59 8.84 -15.71
C MET A 18 -26.53 8.37 -14.70
N GLU A 19 -26.92 8.01 -13.48
CA GLU A 19 -26.01 7.44 -12.49
C GLU A 19 -25.43 6.09 -12.95
N LEU A 20 -26.27 5.21 -13.51
CA LEU A 20 -25.82 3.93 -14.06
C LEU A 20 -24.84 4.12 -15.22
N GLU A 21 -25.11 5.04 -16.14
CA GLU A 21 -24.20 5.38 -17.24
C GLU A 21 -22.84 5.89 -16.72
N GLN A 22 -22.84 6.75 -15.71
CA GLN A 22 -21.61 7.23 -15.07
C GLN A 22 -20.82 6.09 -14.40
N MET A 23 -21.51 5.18 -13.70
CA MET A 23 -20.91 4.00 -13.09
C MET A 23 -20.29 3.08 -14.14
N LEU A 24 -20.99 2.81 -15.24
CA LEU A 24 -20.51 1.98 -16.35
C LEU A 24 -19.31 2.62 -17.05
N ALA A 25 -19.33 3.94 -17.27
CA ALA A 25 -18.20 4.67 -17.84
C ALA A 25 -16.96 4.62 -16.92
N ALA A 26 -17.16 4.80 -15.60
CA ALA A 26 -16.09 4.70 -14.62
C ALA A 26 -15.49 3.29 -14.57
N TYR A 27 -16.35 2.27 -14.50
CA TYR A 27 -15.94 0.87 -14.56
C TYR A 27 -15.16 0.56 -15.84
N SER A 28 -15.66 0.97 -17.01
CA SER A 28 -15.05 0.67 -18.31
C SER A 28 -13.67 1.30 -18.45
N ARG A 29 -13.49 2.53 -17.94
CA ARG A 29 -12.19 3.21 -17.89
C ARG A 29 -11.19 2.46 -17.00
N VAL A 30 -11.59 2.06 -15.80
CA VAL A 30 -10.72 1.29 -14.89
C VAL A 30 -10.39 -0.07 -15.50
N SER A 31 -11.39 -0.77 -16.04
CA SER A 31 -11.23 -2.09 -16.66
C SER A 31 -10.25 -2.03 -17.83
N SER A 32 -10.38 -1.03 -18.70
CA SER A 32 -9.49 -0.84 -19.85
C SER A 32 -8.06 -0.52 -19.41
N ALA A 33 -7.90 0.36 -18.42
CA ALA A 33 -6.59 0.70 -17.87
C ALA A 33 -5.91 -0.52 -17.21
N ASN A 34 -6.65 -1.31 -16.43
CA ASN A 34 -6.10 -2.51 -15.80
C ASN A 34 -5.76 -3.59 -16.83
N LYS A 35 -6.61 -3.79 -17.85
CA LYS A 35 -6.31 -4.70 -18.96
C LYS A 35 -5.01 -4.33 -19.67
N ALA A 36 -4.80 -3.04 -19.95
CA ALA A 36 -3.57 -2.56 -20.58
C ALA A 36 -2.35 -2.80 -19.68
N LYS A 37 -2.45 -2.50 -18.37
CA LYS A 37 -1.38 -2.78 -17.40
C LYS A 37 -1.05 -4.27 -17.31
N PHE A 38 -2.06 -5.14 -17.24
CA PHE A 38 -1.85 -6.58 -17.18
C PHE A 38 -1.24 -7.16 -18.45
N ALA A 39 -1.60 -6.64 -19.64
CA ALA A 39 -0.93 -7.04 -20.87
C ALA A 39 0.58 -6.72 -20.85
N ARG A 40 0.97 -5.56 -20.31
CA ARG A 40 2.39 -5.19 -20.15
C ARG A 40 3.08 -6.01 -19.06
N LEU A 41 2.42 -6.20 -17.93
CA LEU A 41 2.92 -7.02 -16.83
C LEU A 41 3.16 -8.46 -17.27
N LYS A 42 2.28 -9.04 -18.09
CA LYS A 42 2.44 -10.38 -18.67
C LYS A 42 3.79 -10.55 -19.34
N VAL A 43 4.18 -9.60 -20.19
CA VAL A 43 5.45 -9.65 -20.92
C VAL A 43 6.63 -9.65 -19.95
N VAL A 44 6.58 -8.83 -18.91
CA VAL A 44 7.64 -8.76 -17.88
C VAL A 44 7.72 -10.08 -17.10
N LEU A 45 6.59 -10.61 -16.63
CA LEU A 45 6.54 -11.85 -15.85
C LEU A 45 6.99 -13.07 -16.67
N GLN A 46 6.70 -13.11 -17.98
CA GLN A 46 7.24 -14.16 -18.86
C GLN A 46 8.76 -14.13 -18.93
N GLN A 47 9.35 -12.93 -18.99
CA GLN A 47 10.81 -12.78 -19.01
C GLN A 47 11.43 -13.11 -17.65
N PHE A 48 10.77 -12.76 -16.55
CA PHE A 48 11.19 -13.16 -15.20
C PHE A 48 11.23 -14.69 -15.09
N HIS A 49 10.14 -15.34 -15.47
CA HIS A 49 10.02 -16.80 -15.47
C HIS A 49 11.11 -17.46 -16.34
N THR A 50 11.33 -16.96 -17.56
CA THR A 50 12.36 -17.49 -18.47
C THR A 50 13.78 -17.35 -17.93
N LYS A 51 14.03 -16.32 -17.11
CA LYS A 51 15.33 -16.03 -16.49
C LYS A 51 15.47 -16.60 -15.08
N GLY A 52 14.45 -17.28 -14.56
CA GLY A 52 14.45 -17.82 -13.19
C GLY A 52 14.42 -16.73 -12.11
N ILE A 53 13.90 -15.54 -12.43
CA ILE A 53 13.73 -14.45 -11.46
C ILE A 53 12.39 -14.65 -10.76
N ASP A 54 12.43 -14.82 -9.44
CA ASP A 54 11.24 -14.96 -8.62
C ASP A 54 10.70 -13.59 -8.15
N CYS A 55 9.38 -13.44 -8.14
CA CYS A 55 8.73 -12.25 -7.56
C CYS A 55 7.38 -12.59 -6.93
N LEU A 56 6.98 -11.83 -5.90
CA LEU A 56 5.59 -11.81 -5.41
C LEU A 56 4.86 -10.60 -5.99
N LEU A 57 3.68 -10.86 -6.57
CA LEU A 57 2.72 -9.80 -6.84
C LEU A 57 2.20 -9.24 -5.52
N LEU A 58 2.16 -7.92 -5.41
CA LEU A 58 1.63 -7.24 -4.22
C LEU A 58 0.43 -6.36 -4.56
N LYS A 59 -0.34 -6.03 -3.53
CA LYS A 59 -1.40 -5.01 -3.54
C LYS A 59 -2.35 -5.16 -4.74
N GLY A 60 -2.47 -4.13 -5.58
CA GLY A 60 -3.44 -4.09 -6.67
C GLY A 60 -3.33 -5.28 -7.62
N ALA A 61 -2.11 -5.65 -8.02
CA ALA A 61 -1.88 -6.69 -9.01
C ALA A 61 -2.30 -8.07 -8.49
N ASP A 62 -1.93 -8.41 -7.26
CA ASP A 62 -2.36 -9.64 -6.61
C ASP A 62 -3.86 -9.62 -6.28
N LEU A 63 -4.35 -8.56 -5.64
CA LEU A 63 -5.73 -8.50 -5.17
C LEU A 63 -6.74 -8.56 -6.32
N ILE A 64 -6.51 -7.87 -7.43
CA ILE A 64 -7.43 -7.91 -8.58
C ILE A 64 -7.60 -9.35 -9.07
N LEU A 65 -6.52 -10.09 -9.25
CA LEU A 65 -6.56 -11.47 -9.76
C LEU A 65 -7.13 -12.44 -8.72
N ARG A 66 -6.72 -12.27 -7.47
CA ARG A 66 -7.07 -13.15 -6.36
C ARG A 66 -8.53 -13.00 -5.94
N LEU A 67 -9.01 -11.76 -5.84
CA LEU A 67 -10.27 -11.45 -5.16
C LEU A 67 -11.32 -10.82 -6.05
N TYR A 68 -10.95 -10.16 -7.16
CA TYR A 68 -11.92 -9.46 -8.01
C TYR A 68 -12.23 -10.27 -9.27
N GLY A 69 -13.50 -10.60 -9.47
CA GLY A 69 -13.94 -11.32 -10.68
C GLY A 69 -13.92 -10.46 -11.95
N VAL A 70 -13.67 -9.15 -11.82
CA VAL A 70 -13.70 -8.19 -12.93
C VAL A 70 -12.66 -7.09 -12.72
N LEU A 71 -12.08 -6.61 -13.83
CA LEU A 71 -10.97 -5.66 -13.79
C LEU A 71 -11.39 -4.23 -13.42
N GLY A 72 -12.64 -3.84 -13.62
CA GLY A 72 -13.08 -2.45 -13.45
C GLY A 72 -13.45 -2.02 -12.02
N LEU A 73 -13.51 -2.96 -11.06
CA LEU A 73 -13.99 -2.67 -9.69
C LEU A 73 -12.91 -2.18 -8.72
N ARG A 74 -11.63 -2.36 -9.08
CA ARG A 74 -10.48 -1.94 -8.29
C ARG A 74 -9.45 -1.28 -9.18
N GLY A 75 -9.28 0.03 -9.03
CA GLY A 75 -8.23 0.76 -9.74
C GLY A 75 -6.84 0.37 -9.25
N MET A 76 -5.89 0.33 -10.18
CA MET A 76 -4.47 0.11 -9.91
C MET A 76 -3.66 1.18 -10.63
N VAL A 77 -2.80 1.89 -9.89
CA VAL A 77 -1.97 2.98 -10.42
C VAL A 77 -0.63 2.43 -10.92
N ASP A 78 -0.01 1.63 -10.08
CA ASP A 78 1.29 0.98 -10.20
C ASP A 78 1.16 -0.53 -9.94
N VAL A 79 2.19 -1.29 -10.30
CA VAL A 79 2.34 -2.68 -9.91
C VAL A 79 3.53 -2.80 -8.98
N ASP A 80 3.25 -3.12 -7.74
CA ASP A 80 4.26 -3.44 -6.73
C ASP A 80 4.69 -4.90 -6.84
N LEU A 81 6.00 -5.14 -6.88
CA LEU A 81 6.60 -6.47 -6.87
C LEU A 81 7.56 -6.61 -5.69
N LEU A 82 7.40 -7.65 -4.87
CA LEU A 82 8.47 -8.06 -3.96
C LEU A 82 9.47 -8.91 -4.75
N VAL A 83 10.74 -8.53 -4.73
CA VAL A 83 11.83 -9.22 -5.44
C VAL A 83 13.01 -9.43 -4.49
N HIS A 84 13.85 -10.43 -4.76
CA HIS A 84 15.09 -10.56 -4.01
C HIS A 84 16.06 -9.41 -4.39
N GLU A 85 16.74 -8.83 -3.39
CA GLU A 85 17.65 -7.70 -3.62
C GLU A 85 18.80 -8.07 -4.57
N GLU A 86 19.26 -9.32 -4.53
CA GLU A 86 20.30 -9.86 -5.40
C GLU A 86 19.92 -9.90 -6.89
N ASP A 87 18.62 -9.96 -7.20
CA ASP A 87 18.11 -9.97 -8.58
C ASP A 87 17.96 -8.58 -9.18
N LEU A 88 18.04 -7.51 -8.38
CA LEU A 88 17.85 -6.13 -8.86
C LEU A 88 18.71 -5.78 -10.10
N PRO A 89 20.01 -6.14 -10.19
CA PRO A 89 20.80 -5.87 -11.38
C PRO A 89 20.30 -6.61 -12.62
N ALA A 90 19.85 -7.86 -12.46
CA ALA A 90 19.30 -8.65 -13.56
C ALA A 90 17.95 -8.09 -14.03
N ILE A 91 17.11 -7.66 -13.09
CA ILE A 91 15.82 -7.02 -13.36
C ILE A 91 16.02 -5.67 -14.06
N ASP A 92 16.94 -4.82 -13.60
CA ASP A 92 17.24 -3.52 -14.23
C ASP A 92 17.67 -3.71 -15.69
N GLY A 93 18.62 -4.62 -15.95
CA GLY A 93 19.09 -4.92 -17.31
C GLY A 93 17.96 -5.44 -18.21
N LEU A 94 17.13 -6.34 -17.69
CA LEU A 94 15.96 -6.85 -18.42
C LEU A 94 14.96 -5.73 -18.74
N LEU A 95 14.51 -4.96 -17.75
CA LEU A 95 13.51 -3.91 -17.94
C LEU A 95 14.01 -2.85 -18.92
N ARG A 96 15.28 -2.43 -18.83
CA ARG A 96 15.89 -1.52 -19.81
C ARG A 96 15.93 -2.10 -21.22
N SER A 97 16.20 -3.40 -21.38
CA SER A 97 16.16 -4.06 -22.69
C SER A 97 14.75 -4.09 -23.30
N LEU A 98 13.72 -4.08 -22.45
CA LEU A 98 12.31 -3.93 -22.85
C LEU A 98 11.90 -2.45 -23.07
N GLY A 99 12.84 -1.51 -22.93
CA GLY A 99 12.62 -0.08 -23.12
C GLY A 99 12.08 0.67 -21.90
N TYR A 100 11.94 0.01 -20.74
CA TYR A 100 11.51 0.67 -19.52
C TYR A 100 12.53 1.69 -19.07
N ARG A 101 12.04 2.81 -18.56
CA ARG A 101 12.85 3.93 -18.05
C ARG A 101 12.75 3.96 -16.54
N THR A 102 13.90 4.12 -15.88
CA THR A 102 13.94 4.34 -14.43
C THR A 102 13.25 5.65 -14.06
N GLN A 103 12.39 5.59 -13.05
CA GLN A 103 11.76 6.76 -12.44
C GLN A 103 12.55 7.18 -11.20
N ILE A 104 12.54 8.49 -10.92
CA ILE A 104 13.13 9.01 -9.68
C ILE A 104 12.11 8.77 -8.56
N ASP A 105 12.36 7.77 -7.75
CA ASP A 105 11.55 7.44 -6.58
C ASP A 105 12.42 6.96 -5.39
N GLY A 106 11.81 6.79 -4.21
CA GLY A 106 12.50 6.21 -3.05
C GLY A 106 12.97 4.77 -3.27
N ASN A 107 12.33 4.03 -4.17
CA ASN A 107 12.61 2.64 -4.52
C ASN A 107 13.00 2.51 -6.01
N PRO A 108 13.54 1.35 -6.46
CA PRO A 108 13.70 1.08 -7.89
C PRO A 108 12.32 1.04 -8.57
N ALA A 109 12.04 2.07 -9.36
CA ALA A 109 10.78 2.26 -10.06
C ALA A 109 11.03 2.36 -11.57
N TYR A 110 10.15 1.75 -12.37
CA TYR A 110 10.31 1.64 -13.82
C TYR A 110 9.00 1.97 -14.52
N GLN A 111 9.04 2.88 -15.49
CA GLN A 111 7.91 3.21 -16.35
C GLN A 111 8.12 2.62 -17.73
N ASP A 112 7.09 1.97 -18.27
CA ASP A 112 7.13 1.45 -19.64
C ASP A 112 7.23 2.57 -20.69
N PRO A 113 7.61 2.25 -21.95
CA PRO A 113 7.78 3.26 -23.00
C PRO A 113 6.53 4.09 -23.32
N GLU A 114 5.35 3.54 -23.09
CA GLU A 114 4.05 4.14 -23.42
C GLU A 114 3.38 4.81 -22.20
N SER A 115 4.05 4.80 -21.05
CA SER A 115 3.53 5.27 -19.76
C SER A 115 2.21 4.58 -19.33
N ILE A 116 2.02 3.32 -19.73
CA ILE A 116 0.83 2.52 -19.36
C ILE A 116 1.05 1.85 -18.01
N LEU A 117 2.21 1.23 -17.81
CA LEU A 117 2.59 0.50 -16.61
C LEU A 117 3.78 1.17 -15.92
N THR A 118 3.62 1.40 -14.62
CA THR A 118 4.71 1.66 -13.68
C THR A 118 4.90 0.45 -12.79
N LEU A 119 6.15 -0.02 -12.66
CA LEU A 119 6.57 -1.08 -11.77
C LEU A 119 7.34 -0.48 -10.60
N ASP A 120 6.97 -0.84 -9.38
CA ASP A 120 7.70 -0.49 -8.17
C ASP A 120 8.26 -1.76 -7.53
N LEU A 121 9.59 -1.83 -7.44
CA LEU A 121 10.28 -2.98 -6.86
C LEU A 121 10.53 -2.76 -5.38
N ILE A 122 10.04 -3.68 -4.57
CA ILE A 122 10.21 -3.72 -3.13
C ILE A 122 11.13 -4.90 -2.82
N THR A 123 12.12 -4.70 -1.96
CA THR A 123 13.03 -5.78 -1.53
C THR A 123 12.80 -6.22 -0.09
N GLU A 124 12.15 -5.38 0.72
CA GLU A 124 11.88 -5.68 2.12
C GLU A 124 10.49 -5.23 2.56
N VAL A 125 9.83 -6.07 3.36
CA VAL A 125 8.70 -5.67 4.20
C VAL A 125 9.25 -5.07 5.49
N TRP A 126 9.00 -3.78 5.72
CA TRP A 126 9.73 -2.97 6.72
C TRP A 126 9.64 -3.46 8.17
N TYR A 127 8.53 -4.12 8.54
CA TYR A 127 8.30 -4.66 9.88
C TYR A 127 8.76 -6.12 10.04
N VAL A 128 9.21 -6.74 8.95
CA VAL A 128 9.71 -8.11 8.93
C VAL A 128 11.23 -8.06 9.00
N ASP A 129 11.82 -8.83 9.93
CA ASP A 129 13.27 -8.85 10.09
C ASP A 129 13.97 -9.83 9.16
N ASP A 130 13.44 -11.06 9.10
CA ASP A 130 13.87 -12.13 8.21
C ASP A 130 12.84 -12.22 7.08
N GLN A 131 13.22 -11.78 5.86
CA GLN A 131 12.31 -11.72 4.72
C GLN A 131 11.95 -13.12 4.20
N GLU A 132 12.80 -14.11 4.41
CA GLU A 132 12.59 -15.47 3.90
C GLU A 132 11.30 -16.10 4.43
N VAL A 133 10.85 -15.71 5.62
CA VAL A 133 9.58 -16.22 6.16
C VAL A 133 8.37 -15.82 5.30
N ILE A 134 8.43 -14.68 4.60
CA ILE A 134 7.36 -14.24 3.68
C ILE A 134 7.43 -15.05 2.39
N TRP A 135 8.64 -15.32 1.88
CA TRP A 135 8.85 -16.13 0.68
C TRP A 135 8.48 -17.60 0.89
N GLN A 136 8.80 -18.17 2.05
CA GLN A 136 8.47 -19.55 2.42
C GLN A 136 6.95 -19.78 2.56
N ARG A 137 6.21 -18.74 2.95
CA ARG A 137 4.75 -18.75 3.10
C ARG A 137 4.02 -18.22 1.87
N ALA A 138 4.73 -17.91 0.79
CA ALA A 138 4.14 -17.39 -0.43
C ALA A 138 3.32 -18.49 -1.13
N ASP A 139 2.14 -18.11 -1.62
CA ASP A 139 1.28 -19.01 -2.37
C ASP A 139 1.62 -18.94 -3.87
N GLN A 140 1.59 -20.09 -4.55
CA GLN A 140 1.58 -20.13 -6.00
C GLN A 140 0.24 -19.64 -6.54
N ARG A 141 0.29 -18.80 -7.56
CA ARG A 141 -0.88 -18.21 -8.24
C ARG A 141 -0.66 -18.28 -9.75
N ASP A 142 -1.74 -18.22 -10.51
CA ASP A 142 -1.70 -18.17 -11.97
C ASP A 142 -1.97 -16.76 -12.46
N PHE A 143 -1.09 -16.25 -13.32
CA PHE A 143 -1.28 -15.01 -14.06
C PHE A 143 -1.41 -15.35 -15.55
N GLU A 144 -2.65 -15.54 -16.02
CA GLU A 144 -2.95 -15.85 -17.42
C GLU A 144 -2.06 -16.98 -18.02
N GLY A 145 -1.88 -18.06 -17.26
CA GLY A 145 -1.03 -19.21 -17.61
C GLY A 145 0.44 -19.10 -17.19
N ILE A 146 0.84 -18.01 -16.51
CA ILE A 146 2.20 -17.83 -15.99
C ILE A 146 2.18 -18.11 -14.48
N PRO A 147 2.99 -19.06 -13.98
CA PRO A 147 3.11 -19.27 -12.54
C PRO A 147 3.79 -18.05 -11.90
N VAL A 148 3.11 -17.45 -10.94
CA VAL A 148 3.60 -16.33 -10.14
C VAL A 148 3.41 -16.62 -8.66
N LYS A 149 4.09 -15.89 -7.78
CA LYS A 149 3.85 -15.98 -6.34
C LYS A 149 2.99 -14.80 -5.88
N GLY A 150 2.17 -15.03 -4.86
CA GLY A 150 1.52 -13.99 -4.08
C GLY A 150 1.88 -14.16 -2.60
N MET A 151 1.76 -13.09 -1.83
CA MET A 151 1.92 -13.20 -0.37
C MET A 151 0.85 -14.16 0.19
N GLY A 152 1.24 -15.03 1.13
CA GLY A 152 0.29 -15.91 1.81
C GLY A 152 -0.85 -15.11 2.43
N VAL A 153 -2.08 -15.63 2.40
CA VAL A 153 -3.30 -14.88 2.77
C VAL A 153 -3.23 -14.21 4.15
N ASN A 154 -2.67 -14.91 5.14
CA ASN A 154 -2.55 -14.39 6.50
C ASN A 154 -1.55 -13.22 6.58
N ASP A 155 -0.37 -13.39 5.98
CA ASP A 155 0.65 -12.34 5.88
C ASP A 155 0.12 -11.15 5.05
N LEU A 156 -0.69 -11.41 4.01
CA LEU A 156 -1.30 -10.40 3.16
C LEU A 156 -2.28 -9.50 3.95
N LEU A 157 -3.12 -10.06 4.82
CA LEU A 157 -4.01 -9.28 5.68
C LEU A 157 -3.20 -8.35 6.60
N VAL A 158 -2.14 -8.88 7.23
CA VAL A 158 -1.24 -8.10 8.08
C VAL A 158 -0.57 -7.00 7.27
N TYR A 159 -0.06 -7.33 6.08
CA TYR A 159 0.61 -6.41 5.17
C TYR A 159 -0.28 -5.28 4.69
N LEU A 160 -1.47 -5.57 4.18
CA LEU A 160 -2.39 -4.53 3.69
C LEU A 160 -2.81 -3.59 4.80
N THR A 161 -3.04 -4.13 6.00
CA THR A 161 -3.45 -3.32 7.15
C THR A 161 -2.30 -2.44 7.64
N ALA A 162 -1.11 -3.01 7.83
CA ALA A 162 0.08 -2.26 8.20
C ALA A 162 0.46 -1.22 7.12
N TYR A 163 0.28 -1.55 5.84
CA TYR A 163 0.60 -0.65 4.74
C TYR A 163 -0.31 0.57 4.74
N ASN A 164 -1.63 0.41 4.90
CA ASN A 164 -2.52 1.56 4.91
C ASN A 164 -2.41 2.36 6.22
N VAL A 165 -2.33 1.69 7.37
CA VAL A 165 -2.33 2.36 8.68
C VAL A 165 -0.98 2.95 9.04
N ALA A 166 0.12 2.23 8.85
CA ALA A 166 1.44 2.66 9.29
C ALA A 166 2.29 3.24 8.16
N HIS A 167 2.28 2.64 6.95
CA HIS A 167 3.11 3.11 5.84
C HIS A 167 2.51 4.34 5.15
N ARG A 168 1.26 4.28 4.68
CA ARG A 168 0.56 5.40 4.05
C ARG A 168 0.05 6.41 5.07
N ALA A 169 -0.41 5.92 6.23
CA ALA A 169 -1.04 6.70 7.29
C ALA A 169 -2.36 7.37 6.90
N TYR A 170 -3.14 6.70 6.05
CA TYR A 170 -4.54 7.05 5.76
C TYR A 170 -5.26 5.83 5.21
N LEU A 171 -6.59 5.86 5.28
CA LEU A 171 -7.46 4.74 4.91
C LEU A 171 -8.32 5.14 3.73
N LEU A 172 -8.45 4.26 2.75
CA LEU A 172 -9.33 4.47 1.60
C LEU A 172 -10.48 3.48 1.66
N PRO A 173 -11.66 3.81 1.11
CA PRO A 173 -12.75 2.83 0.99
C PRO A 173 -12.36 1.58 0.21
N SER A 174 -11.40 1.69 -0.71
CA SER A 174 -10.84 0.52 -1.42
C SER A 174 -10.12 -0.45 -0.48
N PHE A 175 -9.44 0.03 0.56
CA PHE A 175 -8.83 -0.83 1.58
C PHE A 175 -9.89 -1.62 2.36
N ALA A 176 -10.99 -0.97 2.77
CA ALA A 176 -12.07 -1.66 3.47
C ALA A 176 -12.66 -2.79 2.59
N ARG A 177 -12.87 -2.50 1.29
CA ARG A 177 -13.33 -3.50 0.32
C ARG A 177 -12.33 -4.64 0.11
N ASP A 178 -11.03 -4.36 0.09
CA ASP A 178 -10.00 -5.40 -0.06
C ASP A 178 -10.03 -6.39 1.08
N ILE A 179 -10.05 -5.90 2.33
CA ILE A 179 -10.09 -6.74 3.51
C ILE A 179 -11.42 -7.50 3.57
N ALA A 180 -12.53 -6.85 3.22
CA ALA A 180 -13.84 -7.50 3.10
C ALA A 180 -13.79 -8.73 2.19
N PHE A 181 -13.30 -8.56 0.96
CA PHE A 181 -13.18 -9.65 0.00
C PHE A 181 -12.16 -10.71 0.44
N LEU A 182 -11.08 -10.31 1.11
CA LEU A 182 -10.11 -11.27 1.63
C LEU A 182 -10.75 -12.18 2.70
N VAL A 183 -11.54 -11.61 3.62
CA VAL A 183 -12.26 -12.36 4.65
C VAL A 183 -13.37 -13.24 4.05
N GLU A 184 -14.04 -12.78 3.01
CA GLU A 184 -15.16 -13.51 2.39
C GLU A 184 -14.71 -14.65 1.47
N LYS A 185 -13.55 -14.52 0.82
CA LYS A 185 -13.14 -15.41 -0.28
C LYS A 185 -11.94 -16.30 0.04
N GLU A 186 -11.19 -16.00 1.09
CA GLU A 186 -10.01 -16.77 1.45
C GLU A 186 -10.11 -17.27 2.90
N HIS A 187 -9.39 -18.36 3.20
CA HIS A 187 -9.38 -18.93 4.54
C HIS A 187 -8.30 -18.27 5.41
N LEU A 188 -8.74 -17.41 6.34
CA LEU A 188 -7.86 -16.71 7.27
C LEU A 188 -7.69 -17.51 8.57
N ASP A 189 -6.44 -17.70 8.99
CA ASP A 189 -6.10 -18.15 10.33
C ASP A 189 -5.95 -16.94 11.25
N TRP A 190 -7.05 -16.62 11.93
CA TRP A 190 -7.10 -15.48 12.86
C TRP A 190 -6.14 -15.63 14.03
N ALA A 191 -5.90 -16.84 14.53
CA ALA A 191 -4.97 -17.07 15.64
C ALA A 191 -3.54 -16.71 15.23
N PHE A 192 -3.13 -17.18 14.04
CA PHE A 192 -1.84 -16.81 13.47
C PHE A 192 -1.73 -15.29 13.21
N ILE A 193 -2.77 -14.66 12.65
CA ILE A 193 -2.78 -13.21 12.37
C ILE A 193 -2.58 -12.40 13.66
N LEU A 194 -3.26 -12.79 14.74
CA LEU A 194 -3.14 -12.16 16.05
C LEU A 194 -1.72 -12.32 16.60
N GLU A 195 -1.17 -13.53 16.55
CA GLU A 195 0.21 -13.81 16.97
C GLU A 195 1.21 -12.97 16.17
N GLU A 196 1.07 -12.93 14.84
CA GLU A 196 1.96 -12.19 13.95
C GLU A 196 1.87 -10.68 14.22
N ALA A 197 0.67 -10.15 14.43
CA ALA A 197 0.47 -8.74 14.76
C ALA A 197 1.13 -8.35 16.09
N CYS A 198 1.06 -9.21 17.10
CA CYS A 198 1.77 -9.00 18.36
C CYS A 198 3.29 -9.10 18.17
N ARG A 199 3.76 -10.16 17.50
CA ARG A 199 5.18 -10.43 17.23
C ARG A 199 5.86 -9.29 16.47
N ARG A 200 5.13 -8.63 15.57
CA ARG A 200 5.63 -7.52 14.73
C ARG A 200 5.31 -6.13 15.28
N HIS A 201 4.77 -6.02 16.50
CA HIS A 201 4.34 -4.75 17.10
C HIS A 201 3.29 -3.99 16.27
N LEU A 202 2.47 -4.72 15.50
CA LEU A 202 1.41 -4.21 14.65
C LEU A 202 0.01 -4.35 15.26
N LYS A 203 -0.11 -4.84 16.51
CA LYS A 203 -1.38 -5.00 17.24
C LYS A 203 -2.33 -3.80 17.09
N ILE A 204 -1.87 -2.60 17.45
CA ILE A 204 -2.71 -1.39 17.43
C ILE A 204 -2.98 -0.87 16.01
N PRO A 205 -2.01 -0.87 15.07
CA PRO A 205 -2.30 -0.68 13.65
C PRO A 205 -3.38 -1.62 13.11
N LEU A 206 -3.33 -2.91 13.45
CA LEU A 206 -4.34 -3.88 13.04
C LEU A 206 -5.71 -3.58 13.64
N HIS A 207 -5.76 -3.32 14.95
CA HIS A 207 -7.00 -2.92 15.62
C HIS A 207 -7.66 -1.72 14.90
N HIS A 208 -6.87 -0.68 14.58
CA HIS A 208 -7.35 0.52 13.91
C HIS A 208 -7.88 0.23 12.51
N GLY A 209 -7.11 -0.52 11.70
CA GLY A 209 -7.50 -0.87 10.34
C GLY A 209 -8.74 -1.75 10.28
N LEU A 210 -8.82 -2.82 11.10
CA LEU A 210 -9.98 -3.70 11.11
C LEU A 210 -11.23 -3.02 11.69
N SER A 211 -11.08 -2.13 12.67
CA SER A 211 -12.19 -1.28 13.14
C SER A 211 -12.72 -0.35 12.04
N TYR A 212 -11.85 0.15 11.17
CA TYR A 212 -12.29 0.89 9.98
C TYR A 212 -13.06 -0.01 9.01
N VAL A 213 -12.59 -1.23 8.74
CA VAL A 213 -13.27 -2.19 7.85
C VAL A 213 -14.70 -2.48 8.31
N ILE A 214 -14.89 -2.80 9.60
CA ILE A 214 -16.23 -3.12 10.15
C ILE A 214 -17.18 -1.92 10.10
N ARG A 215 -16.68 -0.70 10.25
CA ARG A 215 -17.52 0.51 10.14
C ARG A 215 -17.97 0.81 8.71
N HIS A 216 -17.26 0.32 7.70
CA HIS A 216 -17.50 0.66 6.29
C HIS A 216 -17.98 -0.51 5.44
N THR A 217 -18.05 -1.72 5.99
CA THR A 217 -18.45 -2.94 5.29
C THR A 217 -19.29 -3.83 6.19
N SER A 218 -20.06 -4.74 5.59
CA SER A 218 -20.87 -5.72 6.33
C SER A 218 -20.12 -7.03 6.61
N THR A 219 -18.80 -7.05 6.41
CA THR A 219 -17.98 -8.25 6.55
C THR A 219 -17.93 -8.73 8.00
N SER A 220 -18.05 -10.05 8.18
CA SER A 220 -18.00 -10.68 9.49
C SER A 220 -16.56 -10.99 9.90
N ILE A 221 -15.94 -10.05 10.61
CA ILE A 221 -14.68 -10.31 11.34
C ILE A 221 -15.07 -10.85 12.73
N PRO A 222 -14.50 -11.98 13.20
CA PRO A 222 -14.84 -12.52 14.51
C PRO A 222 -14.61 -11.50 15.63
N LEU A 223 -15.58 -11.35 16.53
CA LEU A 223 -15.53 -10.34 17.60
C LEU A 223 -14.27 -10.47 18.48
N HIS A 224 -13.87 -11.71 18.80
CA HIS A 224 -12.68 -11.97 19.61
C HIS A 224 -11.40 -11.36 19.00
N VAL A 225 -11.30 -11.27 17.67
CA VAL A 225 -10.13 -10.69 16.99
C VAL A 225 -9.97 -9.22 17.37
N LEU A 226 -11.06 -8.45 17.34
CA LEU A 226 -11.01 -7.05 17.76
C LEU A 226 -10.76 -6.90 19.25
N GLU A 227 -11.39 -7.75 20.07
CA GLU A 227 -11.22 -7.73 21.53
C GLU A 227 -9.76 -7.99 21.93
N GLU A 228 -9.10 -8.96 21.29
CA GLU A 228 -7.69 -9.27 21.54
C GLU A 228 -6.74 -8.18 21.05
N LEU A 229 -7.04 -7.56 19.90
CA LEU A 229 -6.27 -6.44 19.35
C LEU A 229 -6.50 -5.13 20.12
N ALA A 230 -7.54 -5.04 20.95
CA ALA A 230 -7.90 -3.83 21.67
C ALA A 230 -6.76 -3.32 22.57
N PRO A 231 -6.67 -1.98 22.76
CA PRO A 231 -5.60 -1.40 23.57
C PRO A 231 -5.78 -1.70 25.07
N THR A 232 -4.84 -2.46 25.62
CA THR A 232 -4.87 -2.95 27.00
C THR A 232 -4.17 -2.01 27.99
N ASN A 233 -3.01 -1.46 27.60
CA ASN A 233 -2.15 -0.63 28.44
C ASN A 233 -2.17 0.85 28.02
N ARG A 234 -1.57 1.73 28.85
CA ARG A 234 -1.57 3.19 28.61
C ARG A 234 -0.91 3.57 27.28
N THR A 235 0.17 2.89 26.91
CA THR A 235 0.90 3.13 25.66
C THR A 235 0.04 2.76 24.45
N GLU A 236 -0.61 1.59 24.48
CA GLU A 236 -1.53 1.15 23.44
C GLU A 236 -2.74 2.08 23.30
N ARG A 237 -3.32 2.52 24.43
CA ARG A 237 -4.45 3.48 24.42
C ARG A 237 -4.05 4.82 23.82
N PHE A 238 -2.85 5.31 24.15
CA PHE A 238 -2.32 6.53 23.55
C PHE A 238 -2.07 6.37 22.05
N CYS A 239 -1.49 5.24 21.62
CA CYS A 239 -1.29 4.94 20.21
C CYS A 239 -2.63 4.87 19.46
N SER A 240 -3.62 4.17 20.01
CA SER A 240 -4.97 4.08 19.44
C SER A 240 -5.64 5.45 19.33
N PHE A 241 -5.50 6.30 20.36
CA PHE A 241 -5.95 7.69 20.31
C PHE A 241 -5.30 8.48 19.17
N LEU A 242 -3.98 8.37 19.00
CA LEU A 242 -3.26 9.03 17.92
C LEU A 242 -3.72 8.53 16.54
N LEU A 243 -3.83 7.22 16.34
CA LEU A 243 -4.30 6.66 15.06
C LEU A 243 -5.73 7.13 14.74
N ASN A 244 -6.65 7.13 15.71
CA ASN A 244 -8.01 7.62 15.52
C ASN A 244 -8.09 9.10 15.09
N LYS A 245 -7.14 9.93 15.54
CA LYS A 245 -7.07 11.35 15.12
C LYS A 245 -6.38 11.55 13.78
N LEU A 246 -5.29 10.82 13.56
CA LEU A 246 -4.32 11.14 12.51
C LEU A 246 -4.51 10.29 11.25
N VAL A 247 -4.89 9.02 11.40
CA VAL A 247 -5.03 8.05 10.30
C VAL A 247 -6.51 7.92 9.96
N THR A 248 -6.96 8.81 9.07
CA THR A 248 -8.34 8.86 8.55
C THR A 248 -8.33 8.80 7.03
N GLU A 249 -9.45 9.07 6.37
CA GLU A 249 -9.50 9.16 4.90
C GLU A 249 -8.80 10.39 4.32
N GLN A 250 -8.55 11.40 5.16
CA GLN A 250 -7.89 12.63 4.77
C GLN A 250 -6.40 12.57 5.11
N PRO A 251 -5.51 12.40 4.11
CA PRO A 251 -4.10 12.17 4.34
C PRO A 251 -3.40 13.37 4.98
N ILE A 252 -2.46 13.10 5.87
CA ILE A 252 -1.52 14.10 6.41
C ILE A 252 -0.16 13.82 5.79
N ALA A 253 0.32 14.73 4.94
CA ALA A 253 1.62 14.57 4.30
C ALA A 253 2.75 14.44 5.34
N GLU A 254 3.64 13.48 5.09
CA GLU A 254 4.76 13.03 5.96
C GLU A 254 4.39 12.19 7.19
N LEU A 255 3.11 11.97 7.48
CA LEU A 255 2.71 11.15 8.64
C LEU A 255 3.20 9.69 8.53
N GLY A 256 3.17 9.12 7.32
CA GLY A 256 3.67 7.76 7.05
C GLY A 256 5.11 7.56 7.51
N HIS A 257 6.01 8.51 7.23
CA HIS A 257 7.41 8.43 7.66
C HIS A 257 7.55 8.38 9.19
N LEU A 258 6.74 9.15 9.92
CA LEU A 258 6.72 9.12 11.39
C LEU A 258 6.20 7.78 11.91
N LEU A 259 5.09 7.28 11.37
CA LEU A 259 4.50 6.01 11.80
C LEU A 259 5.40 4.82 11.45
N LEU A 260 6.09 4.84 10.31
CA LEU A 260 7.10 3.84 9.95
C LEU A 260 8.25 3.82 10.97
N PHE A 261 8.73 4.98 11.42
CA PHE A 261 9.75 5.04 12.46
C PHE A 261 9.24 4.47 13.81
N LEU A 262 7.98 4.75 14.16
CA LEU A 262 7.39 4.29 15.42
C LEU A 262 7.10 2.78 15.44
N THR A 263 6.66 2.23 14.30
CA THR A 263 6.24 0.82 14.14
C THR A 263 7.38 -0.13 13.80
N GLN A 264 8.58 0.37 13.50
CA GLN A 264 9.74 -0.49 13.27
C GLN A 264 10.25 -1.16 14.55
N PRO A 265 10.78 -2.40 14.44
CA PRO A 265 11.48 -3.06 15.54
C PRO A 265 12.59 -2.18 16.13
N ALA A 266 12.79 -2.22 17.45
CA ALA A 266 13.77 -1.37 18.14
C ALA A 266 15.19 -1.49 17.55
N ARG A 267 15.59 -2.71 17.16
CA ARG A 267 16.87 -2.98 16.49
C ARG A 267 17.04 -2.29 15.14
N ARG A 268 15.94 -2.05 14.41
CA ARG A 268 15.95 -1.39 13.09
C ARG A 268 15.88 0.13 13.21
N LYS A 269 15.40 0.71 14.31
CA LYS A 269 15.31 2.18 14.50
C LYS A 269 16.65 2.90 14.30
N GLY A 270 17.73 2.36 14.85
CA GLY A 270 19.07 2.94 14.67
C GLY A 270 19.55 2.88 13.22
N ARG A 271 19.34 1.73 12.56
CA ARG A 271 19.64 1.55 11.13
C ARG A 271 18.80 2.50 10.26
N TRP A 272 17.52 2.66 10.58
CA TRP A 272 16.62 3.56 9.88
C TRP A 272 17.07 5.02 10.02
N LEU A 273 17.36 5.49 11.24
CA LEU A 273 17.89 6.85 11.45
C LEU A 273 19.21 7.07 10.69
N LYS A 274 20.11 6.08 10.74
CA LYS A 274 21.37 6.11 9.98
C LYS A 274 21.10 6.20 8.48
N ASN A 275 20.19 5.39 7.94
CA ASN A 275 19.87 5.39 6.50
C ASN A 275 19.07 6.63 6.08
N SER A 276 18.27 7.21 6.97
CA SER A 276 17.54 8.45 6.69
C SER A 276 18.49 9.65 6.64
N LEU A 277 19.47 9.75 7.55
CA LEU A 277 20.44 10.85 7.59
C LEU A 277 21.61 10.64 6.62
N PHE A 278 22.08 9.40 6.47
CA PHE A 278 23.22 9.01 5.66
C PHE A 278 22.84 7.86 4.71
N PRO A 279 21.93 8.12 3.75
CA PRO A 279 21.48 7.10 2.81
C PRO A 279 22.60 6.55 1.93
N SER A 280 22.38 5.31 1.45
CA SER A 280 23.24 4.64 0.49
C SER A 280 23.30 5.37 -0.85
N LYS A 281 24.34 5.11 -1.65
CA LYS A 281 24.46 5.67 -3.00
C LYS A 281 23.28 5.25 -3.89
N ALA A 282 22.84 3.99 -3.78
CA ALA A 282 21.68 3.48 -4.51
C ALA A 282 20.41 4.28 -4.18
N PHE A 283 20.14 4.52 -2.89
CA PHE A 283 19.01 5.35 -2.48
C PHE A 283 19.13 6.78 -3.02
N MET A 284 20.32 7.39 -2.97
CA MET A 284 20.52 8.75 -3.48
C MET A 284 20.28 8.84 -5.00
N THR A 285 20.75 7.84 -5.75
CA THR A 285 20.50 7.73 -7.19
C THR A 285 19.00 7.60 -7.48
N ASN A 286 18.30 6.71 -6.79
CA ASN A 286 16.87 6.51 -7.02
C ASN A 286 16.07 7.76 -6.63
N ARG A 287 16.37 8.37 -5.48
CA ARG A 287 15.56 9.47 -4.92
C ARG A 287 15.84 10.85 -5.52
N TYR A 288 17.07 11.11 -5.96
CA TYR A 288 17.49 12.45 -6.42
C TYR A 288 18.00 12.47 -7.86
N GLY A 289 18.23 11.31 -8.49
CA GLY A 289 18.60 11.19 -9.90
C GLY A 289 19.72 12.14 -10.32
N GLU A 290 19.42 13.03 -11.27
CA GLU A 290 20.38 14.00 -11.81
C GLU A 290 20.91 14.99 -10.78
N GLU A 291 20.14 15.39 -9.77
CA GLU A 291 20.61 16.31 -8.74
C GLU A 291 21.78 15.72 -7.95
N TRP A 292 21.67 14.42 -7.62
CA TRP A 292 22.75 13.68 -6.99
C TRP A 292 23.97 13.53 -7.92
N ALA A 293 23.75 13.31 -9.21
CA ALA A 293 24.84 13.22 -10.18
C ALA A 293 25.58 14.55 -10.36
N ARG A 294 24.87 15.69 -10.33
CA ARG A 294 25.44 17.03 -10.50
C ARG A 294 26.15 17.54 -9.25
N ALA A 295 25.57 17.34 -8.06
CA ALA A 295 26.09 17.94 -6.83
C ALA A 295 26.01 17.00 -5.60
N PRO A 296 26.77 15.88 -5.57
CA PRO A 296 26.64 14.87 -4.52
C PRO A 296 26.78 15.41 -3.08
N LEU A 297 27.79 16.26 -2.84
CA LEU A 297 28.04 16.82 -1.51
C LEU A 297 26.92 17.75 -1.06
N ALA A 298 26.42 18.62 -1.95
CA ALA A 298 25.35 19.56 -1.63
C ALA A 298 24.05 18.82 -1.32
N THR A 299 23.66 17.83 -2.14
CA THR A 299 22.45 17.03 -1.91
C THR A 299 22.53 16.26 -0.59
N ARG A 300 23.69 15.70 -0.26
CA ARG A 300 23.89 14.97 1.01
C ARG A 300 23.86 15.89 2.23
N LEU A 301 24.51 17.05 2.17
CA LEU A 301 24.52 18.03 3.27
C LEU A 301 23.19 18.76 3.44
N GLY A 302 22.43 18.96 2.36
CA GLY A 302 21.11 19.59 2.40
C GLY A 302 20.01 18.70 2.97
N ARG A 303 20.15 17.38 2.88
CA ARG A 303 19.11 16.42 3.29
C ARG A 303 18.71 16.55 4.78
N PRO A 304 19.62 16.63 5.77
CA PRO A 304 19.25 16.84 7.16
C PRO A 304 18.39 18.09 7.38
N PHE A 305 18.70 19.21 6.71
CA PHE A 305 17.91 20.44 6.79
C PHE A 305 16.52 20.28 6.17
N SER A 306 16.42 19.58 5.04
CA SER A 306 15.14 19.24 4.41
C SER A 306 14.27 18.37 5.33
N LEU A 307 14.86 17.34 5.95
CA LEU A 307 14.16 16.48 6.91
C LEU A 307 13.72 17.25 8.16
N ALA A 308 14.55 18.18 8.67
CA ALA A 308 14.18 19.04 9.78
C ALA A 308 13.01 19.98 9.43
N SER A 309 13.04 20.59 8.23
CA SER A 309 11.94 21.42 7.73
C SER A 309 10.64 20.62 7.57
N GLN A 310 10.71 19.41 7.01
CA GLN A 310 9.57 18.50 6.89
C GLN A 310 9.01 18.11 8.26
N SER A 311 9.89 17.84 9.25
CA SER A 311 9.49 17.51 10.62
C SER A 311 8.78 18.67 11.32
N LEU A 312 9.24 19.91 11.12
CA LEU A 312 8.56 21.12 11.64
C LEU A 312 7.17 21.30 11.01
N ARG A 313 7.06 21.15 9.68
CA ARG A 313 5.77 21.20 8.97
C ARG A 313 4.83 20.09 9.38
N LEU A 314 5.34 18.88 9.61
CA LEU A 314 4.55 17.77 10.13
C LEU A 314 4.04 18.10 11.54
N SER A 315 4.89 18.64 12.42
CA SER A 315 4.50 19.01 13.78
C SER A 315 3.35 20.01 13.81
N SER A 316 3.35 21.02 12.93
CA SER A 316 2.24 21.97 12.83
C SER A 316 0.96 21.31 12.32
N ARG A 317 1.05 20.45 11.29
CA ARG A 317 -0.10 19.69 10.77
C ARG A 317 -0.69 18.75 11.82
N LEU A 318 0.16 18.09 12.60
CA LEU A 318 -0.25 17.23 13.71
C LEU A 318 -1.01 18.04 14.78
N ALA A 319 -0.49 19.19 15.18
CA ALA A 319 -1.17 20.06 16.14
C ALA A 319 -2.56 20.48 15.65
N VAL A 320 -2.67 20.92 14.39
CA VAL A 320 -3.96 21.26 13.77
C VAL A 320 -4.89 20.05 13.74
N ALA A 321 -4.42 18.87 13.31
CA ALA A 321 -5.23 17.67 13.23
C ALA A 321 -5.74 17.21 14.61
N LEU A 322 -4.89 17.28 15.64
CA LEU A 322 -5.24 16.91 17.01
C LEU A 322 -6.29 17.86 17.63
N LEU A 323 -6.26 19.14 17.26
CA LEU A 323 -7.21 20.16 17.73
C LEU A 323 -8.54 20.16 16.97
N THR A 324 -8.53 19.88 15.67
CA THR A 324 -9.70 20.09 14.80
C THR A 324 -10.50 18.83 14.52
N ARG A 325 -9.88 17.64 14.49
CA ARG A 325 -10.58 16.40 14.15
C ARG A 325 -11.30 15.83 15.37
N ARG A 326 -12.57 15.45 15.21
CA ARG A 326 -13.30 14.68 16.24
C ARG A 326 -12.84 13.22 16.23
N ASN A 327 -12.99 12.52 17.34
CA ASN A 327 -12.73 11.08 17.38
C ASN A 327 -13.77 10.38 16.51
N GLN A 328 -13.31 9.47 15.64
CA GLN A 328 -14.15 8.65 14.75
C GLN A 328 -14.40 7.27 15.32
#